data_AF-A0A3P6EID3-F1
#
_entry.id   AF-A0A3P6EID3-F1
#
_cell.length_a   1.000
_cell.length_b   1.000
_cell.length_c   1.000
_cell.angle_alpha   90.00
_cell.angle_beta   90.00
_cell.angle_gamma   90.00
#
_symmetry.space_group_name_H-M   'P 1'
#
loop_
_entity.id
_entity.type
_entity.pdbx_description
1 polymer ?
#
loop_
_entity_poly.entity_id
_entity_poly.type
_entity_poly.pdbx_seq_one_letter_code
_entity_poly.pdbx_strand_id
1 'polypeptide(L)'
;MCVNLVNRTVEVFDCGGKKNNKAVETFVVLIPRIVKAVQSSDKKKDFNVKQYAVSYVPMRALNTSGNDCGAYSLKFIECHLLGLDFSLVNDENIQEARHKIAFDLWEAANDEALQYRMSTFKPPKRAPEKTVELF
;
A
#
# COMPACT_ATOMS: atom_id res chain seq x y z
N MET A 1 0.86 2.91 -3.13
CA MET A 1 1.70 3.73 -2.24
C MET A 1 2.23 2.84 -1.13
N CYS A 2 3.53 2.84 -0.89
CA CYS A 2 4.17 2.14 0.22
C CYS A 2 4.75 3.18 1.18
N VAL A 3 4.45 3.06 2.48
CA VAL A 3 4.83 4.04 3.50
C VAL A 3 5.90 3.42 4.39
N ASN A 4 7.10 3.99 4.35
CA ASN A 4 8.17 3.63 5.26
C ASN A 4 8.17 4.57 6.46
N LEU A 5 7.66 4.10 7.60
CA LEU A 5 7.54 4.87 8.83
C LEU A 5 8.90 5.21 9.46
N VAL A 6 9.91 4.35 9.25
CA VAL A 6 11.26 4.51 9.82
C VAL A 6 12.04 5.56 9.02
N ASN A 7 12.11 5.39 7.71
CA ASN A 7 12.82 6.32 6.82
C ASN A 7 12.00 7.58 6.51
N ARG A 8 10.72 7.61 6.90
CA ARG A 8 9.77 8.70 6.66
C ARG A 8 9.64 9.02 5.17
N THR A 9 9.52 7.97 4.36
CA THR A 9 9.35 8.07 2.91
C THR A 9 8.02 7.47 2.49
N VAL A 10 7.47 7.98 1.40
CA VAL A 10 6.31 7.43 0.70
C VAL A 10 6.74 7.12 -0.72
N GLU A 11 6.77 5.84 -1.04
CA GLU A 11 7.04 5.34 -2.38
C GLU A 11 5.72 5.23 -3.16
N VAL A 12 5.67 5.88 -4.31
CA VAL A 12 4.48 5.97 -5.14
C VAL A 12 4.71 5.21 -6.44
N PHE A 13 3.89 4.19 -6.62
CA PHE A 13 3.75 3.44 -7.85
C PHE A 13 2.37 3.72 -8.45
N ASP A 14 2.35 4.05 -9.74
CA ASP A 14 1.14 4.26 -10.54
C ASP A 14 1.36 3.62 -11.91
N CYS A 15 0.70 2.49 -12.16
CA CYS A 15 0.82 1.75 -13.41
C CYS A 15 0.25 2.52 -14.62
N GLY A 16 -0.61 3.52 -14.41
CA GLY A 16 -1.10 4.38 -15.48
C GLY A 16 -0.14 5.53 -15.83
N GLY A 17 1.03 5.59 -15.20
CA GLY A 17 2.03 6.64 -15.43
C GLY A 17 1.59 8.03 -14.99
N LYS A 18 0.48 8.14 -14.26
CA LYS A 18 0.00 9.41 -13.70
C LYS A 18 0.73 9.68 -12.40
N LYS A 19 1.11 10.93 -12.14
CA LYS A 19 1.80 11.26 -10.88
C LYS A 19 0.83 11.49 -9.72
N ASN A 20 -0.46 11.74 -9.99
CA ASN A 20 -1.52 11.94 -8.99
C ASN A 20 -1.09 12.82 -7.78
N ASN A 21 -0.24 13.83 -8.04
CA ASN A 21 0.52 14.57 -7.01
C ASN A 21 -0.36 15.11 -5.88
N LYS A 22 -1.51 15.70 -6.22
CA LYS A 22 -2.42 16.31 -5.24
C LYS A 22 -2.90 15.30 -4.19
N ALA A 23 -3.22 14.08 -4.62
CA ALA A 23 -3.63 13.02 -3.70
C ALA A 23 -2.46 12.63 -2.78
N VAL A 24 -1.27 12.42 -3.35
CA VAL A 24 -0.05 12.03 -2.62
C VAL A 24 0.37 13.09 -1.60
N GLU A 25 0.33 14.38 -1.97
CA GLU A 25 0.68 15.51 -1.10
C GLU A 25 -0.14 15.51 0.19
N THR A 26 -1.43 15.19 0.07
CA THR A 26 -2.32 15.12 1.24
C THR A 26 -1.87 14.02 2.19
N PHE A 27 -1.53 12.84 1.67
CA PHE A 27 -1.08 11.72 2.49
C PHE A 27 0.26 11.98 3.17
N VAL A 28 1.23 12.60 2.50
CA VAL A 28 2.58 12.79 3.09
C VAL A 28 2.58 13.78 4.25
N VAL A 29 1.56 14.63 4.30
CA VAL A 29 1.28 15.56 5.41
C VAL A 29 0.45 14.90 6.51
N LEU A 30 -0.55 14.06 6.15
CA LEU A 30 -1.44 13.41 7.12
C LEU A 30 -0.79 12.24 7.85
N ILE A 31 -0.03 11.38 7.15
CA ILE A 31 0.63 10.20 7.74
C ILE A 31 1.40 10.53 9.02
N PRO A 32 2.34 11.50 9.06
CA PRO A 32 3.07 11.80 10.29
C PRO A 32 2.16 12.27 11.44
N ARG A 33 1.04 12.92 11.14
CA ARG A 33 0.05 13.33 12.15
C ARG A 33 -0.73 12.14 12.69
N ILE A 34 -1.18 11.24 11.83
CA ILE A 34 -1.84 9.99 12.23
C ILE A 34 -0.88 9.16 13.09
N VAL A 35 0.36 9.00 12.65
CA VAL A 35 1.41 8.27 13.39
C VAL A 35 1.60 8.86 14.78
N LYS A 36 1.61 10.19 14.94
CA LYS A 36 1.64 10.85 16.25
C LYS A 36 0.35 10.66 17.04
N ALA A 37 -0.82 10.76 16.41
CA ALA A 37 -2.12 10.70 17.07
C ALA A 37 -2.38 9.35 17.74
N VAL A 38 -1.91 8.26 17.14
CA VAL A 38 -2.07 6.87 17.65
C VAL A 38 -1.07 6.51 18.75
N GLN A 39 -0.06 7.34 19.04
CA GLN A 39 0.87 7.09 20.14
C GLN A 39 0.22 7.39 21.50
N SER A 40 0.76 6.77 22.55
CA SER A 40 0.44 7.12 23.93
C SER A 40 0.83 8.57 24.25
N SER A 41 0.10 9.21 25.16
CA SER A 41 0.24 10.64 25.47
C SER A 41 1.66 11.05 25.86
N ASP A 42 2.39 10.18 26.57
CA ASP A 42 3.78 10.38 26.98
C ASP A 42 4.77 10.36 25.81
N LYS A 43 4.46 9.64 24.73
CA LYS A 43 5.29 9.52 23.53
C LYS A 43 4.98 10.54 22.45
N LYS A 44 3.79 11.15 22.44
CA LYS A 44 3.38 12.11 21.39
C LYS A 44 4.35 13.27 21.19
N LYS A 45 5.01 13.73 22.25
CA LYS A 45 5.99 14.83 22.20
C LYS A 45 7.26 14.47 21.42
N ASP A 46 7.58 13.19 21.32
CA ASP A 46 8.80 12.69 20.67
C ASP A 46 8.62 12.55 19.14
N PHE A 47 7.38 12.64 18.64
CA PHE A 47 7.06 12.47 17.23
C PHE A 47 7.02 13.78 16.46
N ASN A 48 7.86 13.85 15.43
CA ASN A 48 7.95 14.97 14.51
C ASN A 48 6.89 14.88 13.39
N VAL A 49 6.07 15.91 13.24
CA VAL A 49 4.98 15.99 12.24
C VAL A 49 5.40 16.50 10.85
N LYS A 50 6.69 16.69 10.60
CA LYS A 50 7.24 17.06 9.28
C LYS A 50 6.74 16.09 8.21
N GLN A 51 6.41 16.64 7.04
CA GLN A 51 5.97 15.86 5.89
C GLN A 51 6.99 14.76 5.54
N TYR A 52 6.48 13.61 5.12
CA TYR A 52 7.31 12.53 4.62
C TYR A 52 7.85 12.87 3.23
N ALA A 53 9.04 12.38 2.91
CA ALA A 53 9.60 12.54 1.57
C ALA A 53 8.87 11.63 0.57
N VAL A 54 8.68 12.10 -0.66
CA VAL A 54 8.03 11.32 -1.72
C VAL A 54 9.07 10.81 -2.69
N SER A 55 9.01 9.53 -3.03
CA SER A 55 9.75 8.93 -4.12
C SER A 55 8.77 8.35 -5.13
N TYR A 56 8.83 8.81 -6.37
CA TYR A 56 8.05 8.22 -7.46
C TYR A 56 8.88 7.16 -8.15
N VAL A 57 8.33 5.95 -8.24
CA VAL A 57 9.00 4.88 -8.96
C VAL A 57 8.99 5.22 -10.45
N PRO A 58 10.16 5.28 -11.12
CA PRO A 58 10.24 5.64 -12.53
C PRO A 58 9.68 4.47 -13.36
N MET A 59 8.41 4.56 -13.73
CA MET A 59 7.77 3.58 -14.60
C MET A 59 7.66 4.13 -16.02
N ARG A 60 7.83 3.23 -17.00
CA ARG A 60 7.35 3.47 -18.37
C ARG A 60 5.81 3.53 -18.33
N ALA A 61 5.17 4.03 -19.39
CA ALA A 61 3.73 3.88 -19.51
C ALA A 61 3.40 2.38 -19.57
N LEU A 62 2.80 1.86 -18.49
CA LEU A 62 2.40 0.47 -18.31
C LEU A 62 0.88 0.37 -18.36
N ASN A 63 0.36 -0.86 -18.25
CA ASN A 63 -1.06 -1.13 -18.17
C ASN A 63 -1.81 -0.50 -19.36
N THR A 64 -1.25 -0.68 -20.55
CA THR A 64 -1.82 -0.14 -21.79
C THR A 64 -3.26 -0.62 -22.02
N SER A 65 -3.60 -1.81 -21.51
CA SER A 65 -4.95 -2.38 -21.52
C SER A 65 -5.94 -1.67 -20.59
N GLY A 66 -5.46 -0.99 -19.54
CA GLY A 66 -6.25 -0.35 -18.48
C GLY A 66 -6.85 -1.31 -17.45
N ASN A 67 -6.68 -2.63 -17.59
CA ASN A 67 -7.46 -3.63 -16.83
C ASN A 67 -6.67 -4.36 -15.74
N ASP A 68 -5.36 -4.10 -15.62
CA ASP A 68 -4.46 -4.93 -14.81
C ASP A 68 -3.90 -4.18 -13.58
N CYS A 69 -4.49 -3.05 -13.19
CA CYS A 69 -3.98 -2.18 -12.11
C CYS A 69 -3.82 -2.91 -10.76
N GLY A 70 -4.71 -3.86 -10.46
CA GLY A 70 -4.60 -4.70 -9.27
C GLY A 70 -3.41 -5.65 -9.32
N ALA A 71 -3.18 -6.30 -10.47
CA ALA A 71 -2.05 -7.19 -10.66
C ALA A 71 -0.72 -6.43 -10.58
N TYR A 72 -0.65 -5.26 -11.22
CA TYR A 72 0.48 -4.35 -11.11
C TYR A 72 0.76 -3.92 -9.67
N SER A 73 -0.29 -3.55 -8.93
CA SER A 73 -0.16 -3.13 -7.53
C SER A 73 0.38 -4.26 -6.65
N LEU A 74 -0.14 -5.49 -6.82
CA LEU A 74 0.33 -6.65 -6.07
C LEU A 74 1.76 -7.02 -6.43
N LYS A 75 2.12 -6.98 -7.72
CA LYS A 75 3.49 -7.24 -8.17
C LYS A 75 4.48 -6.21 -7.62
N PHE A 76 4.08 -4.93 -7.60
CA PHE A 76 4.86 -3.87 -6.99
C PHE A 76 5.10 -4.11 -5.49
N ILE A 77 4.05 -4.50 -4.75
CA ILE A 77 4.14 -4.84 -3.32
C ILE A 77 5.06 -6.06 -3.11
N GLU A 78 4.94 -7.11 -3.92
CA GLU A 78 5.80 -8.30 -3.88
C GLU A 78 7.28 -7.91 -4.07
N CYS A 79 7.59 -7.12 -5.10
CA CYS A 79 8.96 -6.67 -5.34
C CYS A 79 9.50 -5.86 -4.16
N HIS A 80 8.69 -4.95 -3.61
CA HIS A 80 9.12 -4.14 -2.48
C HIS A 80 9.36 -4.97 -1.21
N LEU A 81 8.47 -5.93 -0.91
CA LEU A 81 8.58 -6.81 0.26
C LEU A 81 9.81 -7.72 0.19
N LEU A 82 10.10 -8.25 -1.01
CA LEU A 82 11.20 -9.19 -1.25
C LEU A 82 12.52 -8.51 -1.62
N GLY A 83 12.55 -7.17 -1.74
CA GLY A 83 13.73 -6.43 -2.18
C GLY A 83 14.13 -6.74 -3.63
N LEU A 84 13.17 -7.09 -4.49
CA LEU A 84 13.40 -7.37 -5.90
C LEU A 84 13.40 -6.08 -6.72
N ASP A 85 14.07 -6.14 -7.87
CA ASP A 85 14.13 -5.03 -8.82
C ASP A 85 12.75 -4.73 -9.44
N PHE A 86 12.40 -3.45 -9.55
CA PHE A 86 11.10 -3.02 -10.09
C PHE A 86 10.98 -3.18 -11.61
N SER A 87 12.06 -3.49 -12.34
CA SER A 87 11.97 -3.90 -13.75
C SER A 87 11.11 -5.14 -13.98
N LEU A 88 10.90 -5.95 -12.93
CA LEU A 88 9.96 -7.08 -12.94
C LEU A 88 8.48 -6.65 -12.98
N VAL A 89 8.18 -5.36 -12.85
CA VAL A 89 6.84 -4.80 -12.99
C VAL A 89 6.70 -4.24 -14.41
N ASN A 90 6.24 -5.05 -15.36
CA ASN A 90 6.16 -4.67 -16.78
C ASN A 90 4.98 -5.34 -17.53
N ASP A 91 4.67 -4.85 -18.73
CA ASP A 91 3.55 -5.36 -19.55
C ASP A 91 3.82 -6.76 -20.12
N GLU A 92 5.08 -7.19 -20.23
CA GLU A 92 5.44 -8.47 -20.84
C GLU A 92 5.10 -9.66 -19.94
N ASN A 93 5.06 -9.46 -18.61
CA ASN A 93 4.84 -10.53 -17.63
C ASN A 93 3.54 -10.40 -16.83
N ILE A 94 2.68 -9.45 -17.19
CA ILE A 94 1.49 -9.14 -16.38
C ILE A 94 0.46 -10.28 -16.40
N GLN A 95 0.38 -11.05 -17.48
CA GLN A 95 -0.52 -12.21 -17.56
C GLN A 95 -0.05 -13.34 -16.65
N GLU A 96 1.25 -13.61 -16.60
CA GLU A 96 1.87 -14.56 -15.68
C GLU A 96 1.68 -14.10 -14.23
N ALA A 97 1.86 -12.80 -13.96
CA ALA A 97 1.58 -12.22 -12.64
C ALA A 97 0.11 -12.43 -12.23
N ARG A 98 -0.84 -12.24 -13.16
CA ARG A 98 -2.26 -12.53 -12.90
C ARG A 98 -2.52 -14.00 -12.58
N HIS A 99 -1.96 -14.92 -13.36
CA HIS A 99 -2.12 -16.35 -13.12
C HIS A 99 -1.51 -16.76 -11.77
N LYS A 100 -0.33 -16.23 -11.44
CA LYS A 100 0.30 -16.45 -10.13
C LYS A 100 -0.59 -15.93 -9.00
N ILE A 101 -1.09 -14.69 -9.09
CA ILE A 101 -2.01 -14.13 -8.08
C ILE A 101 -3.26 -15.00 -7.93
N ALA A 102 -3.85 -15.45 -9.03
CA ALA A 102 -5.03 -16.32 -8.99
C ALA A 102 -4.72 -17.67 -8.32
N PHE A 103 -3.56 -18.25 -8.61
CA PHE A 103 -3.11 -19.50 -8.00
C PHE A 103 -2.82 -19.32 -6.51
N ASP A 104 -2.06 -18.30 -6.13
CA ASP A 104 -1.75 -17.98 -4.72
C ASP A 104 -3.04 -17.74 -3.91
N LEU A 105 -4.03 -17.05 -4.49
CA LEU A 105 -5.35 -16.86 -3.88
C LEU A 105 -6.13 -18.17 -3.75
N TRP A 106 -6.08 -19.04 -4.75
CA TRP A 106 -6.71 -20.35 -4.70
C TRP A 106 -6.07 -21.22 -3.62
N GLU A 107 -4.73 -21.27 -3.54
CA GLU A 107 -4.04 -21.99 -2.47
C GLU A 107 -4.42 -21.43 -1.09
N ALA A 108 -4.39 -20.11 -0.91
CA ALA A 108 -4.77 -19.47 0.35
C ALA A 108 -6.24 -19.74 0.72
N ALA A 109 -7.14 -19.83 -0.26
CA ALA A 109 -8.54 -20.17 -0.03
C ALA A 109 -8.74 -21.64 0.38
N ASN A 110 -7.77 -22.52 0.10
CA ASN A 110 -7.79 -23.93 0.48
C ASN A 110 -6.96 -24.23 1.74
N ASP A 111 -6.27 -23.25 2.30
CA ASP A 111 -5.55 -23.38 3.57
C ASP A 111 -6.56 -23.47 4.74
N GLU A 112 -6.50 -24.57 5.51
CA GLU A 112 -7.45 -24.84 6.60
C GLU A 112 -7.44 -23.77 7.69
N ALA A 113 -6.25 -23.22 8.02
CA ALA A 113 -6.13 -22.20 9.05
C ALA A 113 -6.73 -20.86 8.59
N LEU A 114 -6.52 -20.49 7.31
CA LEU A 114 -7.13 -19.31 6.72
C LEU A 114 -8.64 -19.48 6.57
N GLN A 115 -9.13 -20.64 6.14
CA GLN A 115 -10.56 -20.95 6.08
C GLN A 115 -11.23 -20.83 7.45
N TYR A 116 -10.61 -21.38 8.50
CA TYR A 116 -11.11 -21.26 9.86
C TYR A 116 -11.15 -19.79 10.34
N ARG A 117 -10.10 -19.01 10.06
CA ARG A 117 -10.06 -17.58 10.40
C ARG A 117 -11.11 -16.78 9.63
N MET A 118 -11.33 -17.08 8.36
CA MET A 118 -12.34 -16.42 7.53
C MET A 118 -13.76 -16.78 7.97
N SER A 119 -14.04 -18.04 8.32
CA SER A 119 -15.38 -18.46 8.77
C SER A 119 -15.76 -17.88 10.13
N THR A 120 -14.77 -17.55 10.95
CA THR A 120 -14.95 -16.91 12.27
C THR A 120 -14.77 -15.40 12.23
N PHE A 121 -14.45 -14.81 11.08
CA PHE A 121 -14.21 -13.39 10.93
C PHE A 121 -15.48 -12.60 11.24
N LYS A 122 -15.41 -11.75 12.27
CA LYS A 122 -16.44 -10.76 12.57
C LYS A 122 -15.90 -9.40 12.13
N PRO A 123 -16.52 -8.75 11.13
CA PRO A 123 -16.13 -7.41 10.74
C PRO A 123 -16.09 -6.50 11.98
N PRO A 124 -15.02 -5.71 12.17
CA PRO A 124 -15.00 -4.77 13.28
C PRO A 124 -16.21 -3.85 13.18
N LYS A 125 -16.88 -3.62 14.31
CA LYS A 125 -17.91 -2.57 14.37
C LYS A 125 -17.26 -1.28 13.89
N ARG A 126 -17.90 -0.56 12.97
CA ARG A 126 -17.41 0.76 12.54
C ARG A 126 -17.06 1.56 13.80
N ALA A 127 -15.87 2.16 13.81
CA ALA A 127 -15.52 3.08 14.86
C ALA A 127 -16.64 4.13 14.95
N PRO A 128 -17.09 4.52 16.15
CA PRO A 128 -18.00 5.67 16.27
C PRO A 128 -17.38 6.87 15.55
N GLU A 129 -18.21 7.75 14.97
CA GLU A 129 -17.80 8.99 14.28
C GLU A 129 -17.17 10.02 15.25
N LYS A 130 -16.28 9.60 16.15
CA LYS A 130 -15.43 10.52 16.87
C LYS A 130 -14.38 11.00 15.87
N THR A 131 -14.61 12.19 15.33
CA THR A 131 -13.63 12.93 14.55
C THR A 131 -12.35 13.03 15.35
N VAL A 132 -11.27 12.41 14.84
CA VAL A 132 -9.94 12.61 15.41
C VAL A 132 -9.43 13.92 14.82
N GLU A 133 -9.35 14.95 15.65
CA GLU A 133 -8.74 16.21 15.23
C GLU A 133 -7.24 16.01 15.02
N LEU A 134 -6.80 16.26 13.79
CA LEU A 134 -5.40 16.14 13.35
C LEU A 134 -4.68 17.50 13.37
N PHE A 135 -5.25 18.50 14.05
CA PHE A 135 -4.76 19.88 14.13
C PHE A 135 -3.52 19.99 15.04
#